data_AF-A0A9P9IX59-F1
#
_entry.id   AF-A0A9P9IX59-F1
#
_cell.length_a   1.000
_cell.length_b   1.000
_cell.length_c   1.000
_cell.angle_alpha   90.00
_cell.angle_beta   90.00
_cell.angle_gamma   90.00
#
_symmetry.space_group_name_H-M   'P 1'
#
loop_
_entity.id
_entity.type
_entity.pdbx_description
1 polymer ?
#
loop_
_entity_poly.entity_id
_entity_poly.type
_entity_poly.pdbx_seq_one_letter_code
_entity_poly.pdbx_strand_id
1 'polypeptide(L)'
;MQHPSRTHADTEAAQLHEQTALLSAERPSSNSVAVTHRINPRISRRLYLSHFLSSWNSRVFEFGAVLYLATIFPGTLLPLSVYALTRGLSAVIFAPAIGHYIDTNDQLQVVRASIVFQRLAVATSCVIFYMLYIGIPLGHNGRAGMLALVSFLACVEKLYSIVNLVSVEKDWVVVLAENDTTALSTLNAQMRRIDLLCKLLGPLCIALIDGYSTEAAIMTNFAMNIASVVVEYFAIAWIYYEVPTLQEDRSMPRVEQSDGQSTARLADTISRLCLKTRRTLYRFFANFDFYFHHRAFLPSIAGALLYLTVLSFSGQMVTYLVSSGYTTIHIAIARTLSVAFEVLATWVAPWLISRIGPVRAGLWMSNCQVIPLIAGITVFGLFTGNSFISASGLVLGTIVSRVGLRGFDLCMQVIVQEEVEAESRGSFSSVEAAWQNAFELLSYFSTIVFFRPSQFFWPSLISCTAVTTASFAYTFYVYLRRGHLLHLEKITGLLWKEAGPNGYSQ
;
A
#
# COMPACT_ATOMS: atom_id res chain seq x y z
N MET A 1 -52.91 56.35 -10.20
CA MET A 1 -53.16 55.60 -11.45
C MET A 1 -52.25 56.20 -12.50
N GLN A 2 -51.08 55.63 -12.77
CA GLN A 2 -50.79 54.55 -13.75
C GLN A 2 -49.66 55.07 -14.67
N HIS A 3 -48.43 54.73 -14.30
CA HIS A 3 -47.45 54.20 -15.28
C HIS A 3 -47.97 52.83 -15.79
N PRO A 4 -47.39 52.16 -16.82
CA PRO A 4 -46.23 52.46 -17.68
C PRO A 4 -46.44 52.10 -19.17
N SER A 5 -45.44 52.29 -20.05
CA SER A 5 -45.13 51.40 -21.21
C SER A 5 -44.03 52.00 -22.09
N ARG A 6 -42.79 52.07 -21.57
CA ARG A 6 -41.61 52.42 -22.38
C ARG A 6 -40.36 51.62 -22.01
N THR A 7 -40.55 50.41 -21.48
CA THR A 7 -39.48 49.54 -20.97
C THR A 7 -39.33 48.22 -21.72
N HIS A 8 -40.15 47.93 -22.74
CA HIS A 8 -40.05 46.65 -23.46
C HIS A 8 -39.17 46.71 -24.74
N ALA A 9 -39.18 47.82 -25.48
CA ALA A 9 -38.43 47.92 -26.75
C ALA A 9 -36.91 48.11 -26.55
N ASP A 10 -36.49 48.85 -25.51
CA ASP A 10 -35.07 49.06 -25.22
C ASP A 10 -34.41 47.83 -24.56
N THR A 11 -35.22 46.99 -23.92
CA THR A 11 -34.76 45.72 -23.31
C THR A 11 -34.57 44.63 -24.37
N GLU A 12 -35.42 44.58 -25.40
CA GLU A 12 -35.24 43.65 -26.53
C GLU A 12 -34.03 44.02 -27.39
N ALA A 13 -33.77 45.31 -27.63
CA ALA A 13 -32.59 45.75 -28.37
C ALA A 13 -31.27 45.46 -27.63
N ALA A 14 -31.27 45.58 -26.29
CA ALA A 14 -30.13 45.23 -25.45
C ALA A 14 -29.90 43.71 -25.40
N GLN A 15 -30.96 42.90 -25.31
CA GLN A 15 -30.86 41.44 -25.32
C GLN A 15 -30.42 40.87 -26.68
N LEU A 16 -30.82 41.50 -27.79
CA LEU A 16 -30.37 41.09 -29.13
C LEU A 16 -28.90 41.44 -29.34
N HIS A 17 -28.41 42.56 -28.80
CA HIS A 17 -26.99 42.91 -28.87
C HIS A 17 -26.12 42.03 -27.95
N GLU A 18 -26.65 41.58 -26.82
CA GLU A 18 -25.99 40.66 -25.88
C GLU A 18 -25.99 39.21 -26.39
N GLN A 19 -27.07 38.74 -27.03
CA GLN A 19 -27.10 37.43 -27.71
C GLN A 19 -26.20 37.38 -28.94
N THR A 20 -26.08 38.48 -29.70
CA THR A 20 -25.18 38.53 -30.87
C THR A 20 -23.71 38.62 -30.44
N ALA A 21 -23.42 39.22 -29.27
CA ALA A 21 -22.09 39.20 -28.66
C ALA A 21 -21.72 37.81 -28.09
N LEU A 22 -22.69 37.07 -27.55
CA LEU A 22 -22.47 35.69 -27.07
C LEU A 22 -22.32 34.68 -28.22
N LEU A 23 -23.07 34.83 -29.32
CA LEU A 23 -22.97 33.97 -30.51
C LEU A 23 -21.73 34.25 -31.38
N SER A 24 -21.10 35.42 -31.24
CA SER A 24 -19.82 35.75 -31.90
C SER A 24 -18.59 35.38 -31.07
N ALA A 25 -18.75 35.16 -29.76
CA ALA A 25 -17.71 34.60 -28.88
C ALA A 25 -17.51 33.08 -29.05
N GLU A 26 -18.42 32.40 -29.76
CA GLU A 26 -18.44 30.94 -29.94
C GLU A 26 -18.22 30.50 -31.39
N ARG A 27 -17.44 31.28 -32.15
CA ARG A 27 -16.75 30.72 -33.32
C ARG A 27 -15.42 30.14 -32.85
N PRO A 28 -15.20 28.81 -32.98
CA PRO A 28 -13.86 28.28 -32.80
C PRO A 28 -13.01 28.94 -33.87
N SER A 29 -12.08 29.80 -33.46
CA SER A 29 -10.98 30.22 -34.31
C SER A 29 -10.30 28.93 -34.77
N SER A 30 -10.59 28.56 -36.01
CA SER A 30 -9.93 27.53 -36.78
C SER A 30 -8.46 27.89 -36.88
N ASN A 31 -7.69 27.49 -35.85
CA ASN A 31 -6.24 27.24 -35.83
C ASN A 31 -5.68 27.03 -34.41
N SER A 32 -6.49 26.73 -33.39
CA SER A 32 -5.95 25.99 -32.24
C SER A 32 -5.91 24.51 -32.63
N VAL A 33 -4.82 24.11 -33.29
CA VAL A 33 -4.36 22.73 -33.19
C VAL A 33 -4.44 22.40 -31.69
N ALA A 34 -5.22 21.39 -31.32
CA ALA A 34 -5.12 20.82 -29.99
C ALA A 34 -3.70 20.27 -29.87
N VAL A 35 -2.76 21.13 -29.50
CA VAL A 35 -1.41 20.75 -29.12
C VAL A 35 -1.62 20.00 -27.83
N THR A 36 -1.87 18.69 -27.95
CA THR A 36 -1.69 17.77 -26.84
C THR A 36 -0.27 18.04 -26.37
N HIS A 37 -0.13 18.61 -25.18
CA HIS A 37 1.17 18.92 -24.62
C HIS A 37 1.85 17.58 -24.28
N ARG A 38 2.45 16.97 -25.31
CA ARG A 38 3.20 15.73 -25.15
C ARG A 38 4.48 16.11 -24.43
N ILE A 39 4.49 15.85 -23.12
CA ILE A 39 5.68 15.93 -22.28
C ILE A 39 6.87 15.33 -23.03
N ASN A 40 7.99 16.04 -23.04
CA ASN A 40 9.19 15.61 -23.75
C ASN A 40 9.55 14.17 -23.35
N PRO A 41 9.60 13.23 -24.31
CA PRO A 41 9.80 11.81 -24.01
C PRO A 41 11.12 11.52 -23.29
N ARG A 42 12.11 12.42 -23.42
CA ARG A 42 13.38 12.33 -22.68
C ARG A 42 13.19 12.57 -21.19
N ILE A 43 12.35 13.54 -20.80
CA ILE A 43 12.07 13.87 -19.40
C ILE A 43 11.25 12.74 -18.78
N SER A 44 10.18 12.29 -19.44
CA SER A 44 9.37 11.17 -18.95
C SER A 44 10.20 9.90 -18.77
N ARG A 45 11.07 9.54 -19.74
CA ARG A 45 11.92 8.34 -19.61
C ARG A 45 12.87 8.43 -18.42
N ARG A 46 13.42 9.62 -18.13
CA ARG A 46 14.34 9.83 -17.00
C ARG A 46 13.59 9.80 -15.67
N LEU A 47 12.41 10.41 -15.60
CA LEU A 47 11.52 10.31 -14.44
C LEU A 47 11.17 8.85 -14.14
N TYR A 48 10.75 8.11 -15.16
CA TYR A 48 10.43 6.68 -15.03
C TYR A 48 11.65 5.85 -14.64
N LEU A 49 12.83 6.13 -15.20
CA LEU A 49 14.06 5.43 -14.81
C LEU A 49 14.44 5.70 -13.35
N SER A 50 14.37 6.96 -12.92
CA SER A 50 14.65 7.35 -11.53
C SER A 50 13.66 6.72 -10.57
N HIS A 51 12.37 6.76 -10.90
CA HIS A 51 11.32 6.14 -10.09
C HIS A 51 11.46 4.61 -10.07
N PHE A 52 11.76 3.98 -11.21
CA PHE A 52 12.05 2.55 -11.29
C PHE A 52 13.23 2.15 -10.41
N LEU A 53 14.37 2.83 -10.52
CA LEU A 53 15.55 2.56 -9.69
C LEU A 53 15.21 2.73 -8.21
N SER A 54 14.46 3.77 -7.86
CA SER A 54 14.05 4.03 -6.49
C SER A 54 13.15 2.92 -5.92
N SER A 55 12.05 2.63 -6.61
CA SER A 55 11.08 1.60 -6.21
C SER A 55 11.73 0.21 -6.21
N TRP A 56 12.57 -0.11 -7.20
CA TRP A 56 13.30 -1.37 -7.27
C TRP A 56 14.21 -1.58 -6.06
N ASN A 57 15.11 -0.62 -5.80
CA ASN A 57 16.06 -0.72 -4.70
C ASN A 57 15.36 -0.82 -3.34
N SER A 58 14.32 -0.02 -3.11
CA SER A 58 13.56 -0.06 -1.85
C SER A 58 12.91 -1.43 -1.63
N ARG A 59 12.27 -2.02 -2.66
CA ARG A 59 11.61 -3.34 -2.54
C ARG A 59 12.59 -4.50 -2.42
N VAL A 60 13.71 -4.44 -3.14
CA VAL A 60 14.78 -5.44 -3.04
C VAL A 60 15.42 -5.40 -1.65
N PHE A 61 15.69 -4.21 -1.10
CA PHE A 61 16.22 -4.08 0.25
C PHE A 61 15.22 -4.48 1.34
N GLU A 62 13.97 -4.02 1.25
CA GLU A 62 12.92 -4.35 2.21
C GLU A 62 12.76 -5.87 2.36
N PHE A 63 12.72 -6.61 1.25
CA PHE A 63 12.64 -8.07 1.30
C PHE A 63 14.00 -8.75 1.58
N GLY A 64 15.11 -8.18 1.11
CA GLY A 64 16.45 -8.70 1.40
C GLY A 64 16.76 -8.69 2.89
N ALA A 65 16.50 -7.57 3.57
CA ALA A 65 16.71 -7.43 5.02
C ALA A 65 15.97 -8.49 5.84
N VAL A 66 14.77 -8.88 5.37
CA VAL A 66 13.98 -9.96 5.96
C VAL A 66 14.71 -11.31 5.85
N LEU A 67 15.24 -11.65 4.67
CA LEU A 67 16.02 -12.88 4.47
C LEU A 67 17.32 -12.88 5.27
N TYR A 68 18.01 -11.74 5.32
CA TYR A 68 19.26 -11.61 6.07
C TYR A 68 19.01 -11.79 7.57
N LEU A 69 17.96 -11.18 8.14
CA LEU A 69 17.62 -11.39 9.55
C LEU A 69 17.23 -12.83 9.85
N ALA A 70 16.50 -13.50 8.94
CA ALA A 70 16.11 -14.89 9.09
C ALA A 70 17.33 -15.85 9.10
N THR A 71 18.35 -15.55 8.30
CA THR A 71 19.59 -16.35 8.20
C THR A 71 20.60 -16.03 9.31
N ILE A 72 20.72 -14.76 9.73
CA ILE A 72 21.64 -14.32 10.79
C ILE A 72 21.18 -14.76 12.19
N PHE A 73 19.86 -14.78 12.44
CA PHE A 73 19.27 -15.18 13.71
C PHE A 73 18.35 -16.40 13.53
N PRO A 74 18.91 -17.58 13.21
CA PRO A 74 18.12 -18.78 13.03
C PRO A 74 17.46 -19.16 14.36
N GLY A 75 16.22 -19.65 14.30
CA GLY A 75 15.51 -20.18 15.47
C GLY A 75 14.77 -19.14 16.31
N THR A 76 14.67 -17.88 15.87
CA THR A 76 13.82 -16.88 16.51
C THR A 76 13.18 -15.92 15.50
N LEU A 77 11.93 -15.55 15.77
CA LEU A 77 11.19 -14.54 15.00
C LEU A 77 11.40 -13.12 15.55
N LEU A 78 11.96 -13.00 16.77
CA LEU A 78 12.03 -11.74 17.51
C LEU A 78 12.75 -10.62 16.74
N PRO A 79 13.98 -10.82 16.20
CA PRO A 79 14.74 -9.74 15.58
C PRO A 79 14.03 -9.17 14.35
N LEU A 80 13.49 -10.07 13.54
CA LEU A 80 12.71 -9.71 12.36
C LEU A 80 11.45 -8.93 12.74
N SER A 81 10.68 -9.42 13.71
CA SER A 81 9.41 -8.80 14.05
C SER A 81 9.59 -7.45 14.74
N VAL A 82 10.63 -7.29 15.57
CA VAL A 82 11.01 -5.99 16.13
C VAL A 82 11.44 -5.03 15.03
N TYR A 83 12.27 -5.48 14.08
CA TYR A 83 12.67 -4.69 12.92
C TYR A 83 11.47 -4.21 12.10
N ALA A 84 10.54 -5.11 11.76
CA ALA A 84 9.36 -4.79 10.96
C ALA A 84 8.37 -3.89 11.73
N LEU A 85 8.13 -4.17 13.01
CA LEU A 85 7.26 -3.37 13.86
C LEU A 85 7.79 -1.93 14.01
N THR A 86 9.07 -1.77 14.34
CA THR A 86 9.67 -0.43 14.53
C THR A 86 9.68 0.38 13.23
N ARG A 87 10.03 -0.27 12.11
CA ARG A 87 9.95 0.33 10.77
C ARG A 87 8.53 0.79 10.43
N GLY A 88 7.52 -0.07 10.61
CA GLY A 88 6.12 0.27 10.34
C GLY A 88 5.58 1.37 11.26
N LEU A 89 5.87 1.27 12.57
CA LEU A 89 5.45 2.23 13.57
C LEU A 89 6.07 3.62 13.32
N SER A 90 7.32 3.68 12.89
CA SER A 90 7.98 4.95 12.54
C SER A 90 7.24 5.67 11.41
N ALA A 91 6.81 4.95 10.37
CA ALA A 91 6.07 5.55 9.26
C ALA A 91 4.73 6.16 9.72
N VAL A 92 4.04 5.51 10.65
CA VAL A 92 2.78 6.01 11.22
C VAL A 92 3.01 7.24 12.11
N ILE A 93 3.98 7.18 13.02
CA ILE A 93 4.27 8.27 13.97
C ILE A 93 4.76 9.53 13.25
N PHE A 94 5.64 9.38 12.27
CA PHE A 94 6.28 10.51 11.58
C PHE A 94 5.55 10.95 10.31
N ALA A 95 4.41 10.35 9.94
CA ALA A 95 3.64 10.75 8.75
C ALA A 95 3.30 12.26 8.71
N PRO A 96 2.85 12.91 9.81
CA PRO A 96 2.58 14.35 9.79
C PRO A 96 3.85 15.19 9.65
N ALA A 97 4.97 14.74 10.24
CA ALA A 97 6.25 15.42 10.16
C ALA A 97 6.83 15.35 8.74
N ILE A 98 6.69 14.21 8.06
CA ILE A 98 7.03 14.04 6.64
C ILE A 98 6.25 15.03 5.77
N GLY A 99 4.92 15.13 5.95
CA GLY A 99 4.11 16.07 5.19
C GLY A 99 4.57 17.53 5.38
N HIS A 100 4.78 17.94 6.62
CA HIS A 100 5.28 19.29 6.91
C HIS A 100 6.68 19.55 6.34
N TYR A 101 7.56 18.54 6.34
CA TYR A 101 8.90 18.64 5.77
C TYR A 101 8.88 18.84 4.25
N ILE A 102 7.99 18.13 3.54
CA ILE A 102 7.80 18.27 2.09
C ILE A 102 7.23 19.66 1.76
N ASP A 103 6.24 20.13 2.53
CA ASP A 103 5.55 21.40 2.26
C ASP A 103 6.42 22.65 2.52
N THR A 104 7.42 22.56 3.40
CA THR A 104 8.18 23.74 3.88
C THR A 104 9.51 23.96 3.15
N ASN A 105 10.10 22.89 2.61
CA ASN A 105 11.43 22.94 2.01
C ASN A 105 11.35 22.98 0.48
N ASP A 106 12.45 23.43 -0.14
CA ASP A 106 12.59 23.40 -1.59
C ASP A 106 12.46 21.97 -2.14
N GLN A 107 11.65 21.82 -3.20
CA GLN A 107 11.30 20.52 -3.78
C GLN A 107 12.53 19.72 -4.22
N LEU A 108 13.57 20.37 -4.76
CA LEU A 108 14.80 19.70 -5.18
C LEU A 108 15.63 19.25 -3.99
N GLN A 109 15.74 20.10 -2.97
CA GLN A 109 16.47 19.75 -1.76
C GLN A 109 15.84 18.56 -1.05
N VAL A 110 14.51 18.53 -0.93
CA VAL A 110 13.75 17.42 -0.34
C VAL A 110 14.02 16.11 -1.08
N VAL A 111 13.88 16.12 -2.40
CA VAL A 111 14.07 14.90 -3.22
C VAL A 111 15.52 14.42 -3.17
N ARG A 112 16.52 15.31 -3.33
CA ARG A 112 17.94 14.93 -3.26
C ARG A 112 18.33 14.40 -1.89
N ALA A 113 17.92 15.09 -0.82
CA ALA A 113 18.19 14.65 0.54
C ALA A 113 17.56 13.27 0.80
N SER A 114 16.31 13.06 0.39
CA SER A 114 15.63 11.78 0.59
C SER A 114 16.37 10.62 -0.07
N ILE A 115 16.85 10.78 -1.31
CA ILE A 115 17.60 9.74 -2.02
C ILE A 115 18.94 9.45 -1.33
N VAL A 116 19.71 10.50 -1.01
CA VAL A 116 21.04 10.32 -0.41
C VAL A 116 20.93 9.65 0.97
N PHE A 117 20.04 10.13 1.84
CA PHE A 117 19.88 9.56 3.17
C PHE A 117 19.28 8.15 3.14
N GLN A 118 18.31 7.89 2.24
CA GLN A 118 17.77 6.55 2.07
C GLN A 118 18.87 5.56 1.66
N ARG A 119 19.69 5.90 0.66
CA ARG A 119 20.73 5.02 0.14
C ARG A 119 21.89 4.82 1.11
N LEU A 120 22.28 5.87 1.83
CA LEU A 120 23.30 5.77 2.88
C LEU A 120 22.82 4.87 4.02
N ALA A 121 21.55 4.99 4.42
CA ALA A 121 20.97 4.11 5.43
C ALA A 121 20.96 2.64 4.98
N VAL A 122 20.62 2.37 3.72
CA VAL A 122 20.69 1.01 3.13
C VAL A 122 22.12 0.48 3.09
N ALA A 123 23.06 1.26 2.55
CA ALA A 123 24.47 0.85 2.43
C ALA A 123 25.08 0.53 3.81
N THR A 124 24.80 1.38 4.81
CA THR A 124 25.23 1.16 6.19
C THR A 124 24.58 -0.10 6.77
N SER A 125 23.29 -0.32 6.51
CA SER A 125 22.59 -1.54 6.95
C SER A 125 23.20 -2.80 6.32
N CYS A 126 23.57 -2.78 5.04
CA CYS A 126 24.23 -3.90 4.37
C CYS A 126 25.61 -4.22 5.01
N VAL A 127 26.40 -3.21 5.36
CA VAL A 127 27.67 -3.41 6.09
C VAL A 127 27.40 -4.07 7.44
N ILE A 128 26.40 -3.62 8.19
CA ILE A 128 26.07 -4.21 9.49
C ILE A 128 25.55 -5.65 9.33
N PHE A 129 24.71 -5.92 8.32
CA PHE A 129 24.26 -7.28 8.00
C PHE A 129 25.43 -8.20 7.64
N TYR A 130 26.39 -7.72 6.87
CA TYR A 130 27.59 -8.48 6.52
C TYR A 130 28.45 -8.79 7.76
N MET A 131 28.67 -7.81 8.64
CA MET A 131 29.40 -8.00 9.89
C MET A 131 28.71 -8.99 10.84
N LEU A 132 27.37 -8.92 10.92
CA LEU A 132 26.56 -9.88 11.68
C LEU A 132 26.59 -11.28 11.06
N TYR A 133 26.65 -11.38 9.73
CA TYR A 133 26.69 -12.64 8.99
C TYR A 133 28.03 -13.38 9.15
N ILE A 134 29.16 -12.67 9.04
CA ILE A 134 30.51 -13.25 9.30
C ILE A 134 30.64 -13.73 10.76
N GLY A 135 29.80 -13.21 11.66
CA GLY A 135 29.79 -13.66 13.05
C GLY A 135 30.98 -13.15 13.84
N ILE A 136 31.36 -11.88 13.63
CA ILE A 136 32.36 -11.21 14.48
C ILE A 136 31.97 -11.43 15.95
N PRO A 137 32.93 -11.74 16.85
CA PRO A 137 32.68 -12.05 18.26
C PRO A 137 32.28 -10.79 19.04
N LEU A 138 31.14 -10.19 18.67
CA LEU A 138 30.42 -9.25 19.47
C LEU A 138 29.69 -10.05 20.54
N GLY A 139 29.94 -9.75 21.82
CA GLY A 139 29.17 -10.31 22.92
C GLY A 139 27.66 -10.10 22.73
N HIS A 140 26.83 -10.72 23.57
CA HIS A 140 25.36 -10.66 23.46
C HIS A 140 24.84 -9.22 23.30
N ASN A 141 25.39 -8.28 24.09
CA ASN A 141 25.04 -6.86 24.05
C ASN A 141 25.43 -6.19 22.72
N GLY A 142 26.53 -6.62 22.10
CA GLY A 142 26.98 -6.08 20.81
C GLY A 142 26.07 -6.52 19.66
N ARG A 143 25.62 -7.78 19.63
CA ARG A 143 24.64 -8.26 18.64
C ARG A 143 23.29 -7.55 18.78
N ALA A 144 22.83 -7.36 20.02
CA ALA A 144 21.62 -6.59 20.31
C ALA A 144 21.76 -5.11 19.89
N GLY A 145 22.92 -4.50 20.13
CA GLY A 145 23.23 -3.14 19.70
C GLY A 145 23.25 -2.98 18.18
N MET A 146 23.81 -3.93 17.43
CA MET A 146 23.78 -3.93 15.97
C MET A 146 22.36 -4.12 15.43
N LEU A 147 21.54 -4.97 16.06
CA LEU A 147 20.13 -5.12 15.70
C LEU A 147 19.34 -3.82 15.94
N ALA A 148 19.59 -3.14 17.06
CA ALA A 148 18.97 -1.85 17.36
C ALA A 148 19.39 -0.79 16.32
N LEU A 149 20.67 -0.77 15.94
CA LEU A 149 21.19 0.15 14.93
C LEU A 149 20.57 -0.12 13.54
N VAL A 150 20.48 -1.38 13.12
CA VAL A 150 19.82 -1.76 11.86
C VAL A 150 18.34 -1.41 11.88
N SER A 151 17.65 -1.62 13.00
CA SER A 151 16.23 -1.24 13.14
C SER A 151 16.06 0.28 13.05
N PHE A 152 16.95 1.06 13.66
CA PHE A 152 16.97 2.51 13.53
C PHE A 152 17.21 2.96 12.09
N LEU A 153 18.22 2.39 11.40
CA LEU A 153 18.50 2.70 10.01
C LEU A 153 17.33 2.33 9.09
N ALA A 154 16.59 1.26 9.40
CA ALA A 154 15.39 0.89 8.65
C ALA A 154 14.24 1.87 8.83
N CYS A 155 14.10 2.49 10.01
CA CYS A 155 13.17 3.61 10.19
C CYS A 155 13.58 4.78 9.30
N VAL A 156 14.86 5.17 9.34
CA VAL A 156 15.40 6.27 8.51
C VAL A 156 15.17 6.01 7.02
N GLU A 157 15.52 4.83 6.53
CA GLU A 157 15.29 4.41 5.14
C GLU A 157 13.80 4.49 4.78
N LYS A 158 12.90 3.99 5.65
CA LYS A 158 11.47 3.98 5.39
C LYS A 158 10.90 5.39 5.28
N LEU A 159 11.29 6.30 6.18
CA LEU A 159 10.82 7.68 6.19
C LEU A 159 11.26 8.42 4.92
N TYR A 160 12.53 8.33 4.55
CA TYR A 160 13.03 8.96 3.33
C TYR A 160 12.48 8.32 2.05
N SER A 161 12.21 7.01 2.07
CA SER A 161 11.49 6.36 0.96
C SER A 161 10.09 6.93 0.77
N ILE A 162 9.36 7.22 1.85
CA ILE A 162 8.03 7.84 1.78
C ILE A 162 8.15 9.28 1.27
N VAL A 163 9.12 10.06 1.78
CA VAL A 163 9.39 11.43 1.32
C VAL A 163 9.64 11.45 -0.19
N ASN A 164 10.51 10.57 -0.68
CA ASN A 164 10.82 10.49 -2.11
C ASN A 164 9.59 10.11 -2.94
N LEU A 165 8.83 9.09 -2.51
CA LEU A 165 7.62 8.65 -3.21
C LEU A 165 6.59 9.77 -3.31
N VAL A 166 6.25 10.41 -2.19
CA VAL A 166 5.22 11.46 -2.14
C VAL A 166 5.66 12.67 -2.95
N SER A 167 6.91 13.13 -2.81
CA SER A 167 7.41 14.30 -3.53
C SER A 167 7.40 14.07 -5.06
N VAL A 168 7.77 12.87 -5.52
CA VAL A 168 7.79 12.54 -6.95
C VAL A 168 6.37 12.37 -7.50
N GLU A 169 5.51 11.58 -6.83
CA GLU A 169 4.16 11.26 -7.33
C GLU A 169 3.16 12.42 -7.21
N LYS A 170 3.26 13.22 -6.14
CA LYS A 170 2.26 14.25 -5.81
C LYS A 170 2.66 15.64 -6.26
N ASP A 171 3.95 15.95 -6.25
CA ASP A 171 4.41 17.30 -6.61
C ASP A 171 5.01 17.31 -8.02
N TRP A 172 6.04 16.51 -8.29
CA TRP A 172 6.79 16.59 -9.55
C TRP A 172 5.98 16.17 -10.77
N VAL A 173 5.21 15.09 -10.66
CA VAL A 173 4.36 14.59 -11.75
C VAL A 173 3.24 15.58 -12.08
N VAL A 174 2.72 16.28 -11.07
CA VAL A 174 1.68 17.31 -11.25
C VAL A 174 2.27 18.55 -11.92
N VAL A 175 3.44 19.02 -11.48
CA VAL A 175 4.12 20.16 -12.12
C VAL A 175 4.50 19.84 -13.56
N LEU A 176 4.98 18.63 -13.85
CA LEU A 176 5.38 18.22 -15.20
C LEU A 176 4.20 18.06 -16.17
N ALA A 177 3.02 17.69 -15.65
CA ALA A 177 1.81 17.59 -16.45
C ALA A 177 1.10 18.94 -16.66
N GLU A 178 1.45 19.96 -15.87
CA GLU A 178 0.82 21.28 -15.87
C GLU A 178 -0.71 21.17 -15.83
N ASN A 179 -1.41 21.66 -16.87
CA ASN A 179 -2.87 21.62 -17.01
C ASN A 179 -3.36 20.43 -17.86
N ASP A 180 -2.48 19.54 -18.34
CA ASP A 180 -2.84 18.40 -19.18
C ASP A 180 -3.22 17.17 -18.33
N THR A 181 -4.52 16.99 -18.13
CA THR A 181 -5.09 15.85 -17.40
C THR A 181 -4.81 14.50 -18.07
N THR A 182 -4.65 14.47 -19.40
CA THR A 182 -4.36 13.24 -20.15
C THR A 182 -2.90 12.82 -19.98
N ALA A 183 -1.98 13.78 -19.95
CA ALA A 183 -0.59 13.53 -19.64
C ALA A 183 -0.39 13.08 -18.19
N LEU A 184 -1.07 13.73 -17.23
CA LEU A 184 -1.04 13.37 -15.81
C LEU A 184 -1.51 11.93 -15.57
N SER A 185 -2.64 11.55 -16.15
CA SER A 185 -3.17 10.18 -16.02
C SER A 185 -2.24 9.13 -16.64
N THR A 186 -1.57 9.47 -17.75
CA THR A 186 -0.59 8.59 -18.39
C THR A 186 0.65 8.40 -17.53
N LEU A 187 1.22 9.48 -16.97
CA LEU A 187 2.38 9.42 -16.07
C LEU A 187 2.06 8.55 -14.83
N ASN A 188 0.93 8.84 -14.18
CA ASN A 188 0.48 8.10 -12.99
C ASN A 188 0.27 6.61 -13.29
N ALA A 189 -0.34 6.27 -14.43
CA ALA A 189 -0.54 4.89 -14.82
C ALA A 189 0.79 4.15 -15.07
N GLN A 190 1.79 4.81 -15.69
CA GLN A 190 3.10 4.20 -15.91
C GLN A 190 3.88 4.01 -14.60
N MET A 191 3.87 5.00 -13.71
CA MET A 191 4.49 4.87 -12.38
C MET A 191 3.87 3.73 -11.58
N ARG A 192 2.54 3.62 -11.58
CA ARG A 192 1.85 2.51 -10.92
C ARG A 192 2.24 1.14 -11.50
N ARG A 193 2.44 1.03 -12.81
CA ARG A 193 2.92 -0.21 -13.44
C ARG A 193 4.34 -0.55 -12.99
N ILE A 194 5.23 0.43 -12.94
CA ILE A 194 6.60 0.28 -12.44
C ILE A 194 6.60 -0.25 -11.00
N ASP A 195 5.77 0.34 -10.12
CA ASP A 195 5.64 -0.11 -8.74
C ASP A 195 5.16 -1.56 -8.61
N LEU A 196 4.15 -1.94 -9.40
CA LEU A 196 3.65 -3.31 -9.42
C LEU A 196 4.71 -4.30 -9.91
N LEU A 197 5.48 -3.94 -10.95
CA LEU A 197 6.59 -4.74 -11.43
C LEU A 197 7.69 -4.88 -10.36
N CYS A 198 8.07 -3.80 -9.68
CA CYS A 198 9.10 -3.83 -8.64
C CYS A 198 8.66 -4.63 -7.41
N LYS A 199 7.39 -4.49 -7.00
CA LYS A 199 6.80 -5.24 -5.89
C LYS A 199 6.79 -6.75 -6.15
N LEU A 200 6.68 -7.12 -7.42
CA LEU A 200 6.65 -8.50 -7.87
C LEU A 200 8.08 -9.07 -8.07
N LEU A 201 8.87 -8.44 -8.93
CA LEU A 201 10.15 -8.95 -9.41
C LEU A 201 11.30 -8.70 -8.43
N GLY A 202 11.33 -7.56 -7.74
CA GLY A 202 12.43 -7.20 -6.85
C GLY A 202 12.64 -8.26 -5.75
N PRO A 203 11.59 -8.61 -4.98
CA PRO A 203 11.68 -9.64 -3.97
C PRO A 203 11.96 -11.05 -4.50
N LEU A 204 11.59 -11.35 -5.76
CA LEU A 204 11.93 -12.61 -6.42
C LEU A 204 13.43 -12.67 -6.75
N CYS A 205 13.97 -11.63 -7.37
CA CYS A 205 15.38 -11.55 -7.76
C CYS A 205 16.30 -11.70 -6.55
N ILE A 206 16.03 -10.99 -5.46
CA ILE A 206 16.89 -11.07 -4.27
C ILE A 206 16.79 -12.41 -3.56
N ALA A 207 15.61 -13.06 -3.56
CA ALA A 207 15.44 -14.39 -3.00
C ALA A 207 16.23 -15.46 -3.79
N LEU A 208 16.31 -15.32 -5.12
CA LEU A 208 17.13 -16.21 -5.96
C LEU A 208 18.63 -16.03 -5.68
N ILE A 209 19.09 -14.79 -5.54
CA ILE A 209 20.50 -14.50 -5.22
C ILE A 209 20.85 -15.01 -3.82
N ASP A 210 19.99 -14.74 -2.83
CA ASP A 210 20.17 -15.23 -1.45
C ASP A 210 20.18 -16.75 -1.38
N GLY A 211 19.39 -17.42 -2.23
CA GLY A 211 19.37 -18.88 -2.30
C GLY A 211 20.63 -19.50 -2.90
N TYR A 212 21.43 -18.73 -3.64
CA TYR A 212 22.77 -19.13 -4.04
C TYR A 212 23.79 -18.81 -2.94
N SER A 213 23.78 -17.56 -2.44
CA SER A 213 24.63 -17.13 -1.32
C SER A 213 24.07 -15.86 -0.67
N THR A 214 23.85 -15.90 0.64
CA THR A 214 23.44 -14.74 1.44
C THR A 214 24.50 -13.62 1.40
N GLU A 215 25.79 -13.97 1.38
CA GLU A 215 26.86 -12.99 1.20
C GLU A 215 26.74 -12.28 -0.16
N ALA A 216 26.52 -13.03 -1.23
CA ALA A 216 26.34 -12.46 -2.57
C ALA A 216 25.09 -11.56 -2.62
N ALA A 217 24.02 -11.92 -1.92
CA ALA A 217 22.80 -11.10 -1.84
C ALA A 217 23.05 -9.78 -1.11
N ILE A 218 23.75 -9.79 0.03
CA ILE A 218 24.09 -8.57 0.78
C ILE A 218 25.01 -7.67 -0.08
N MET A 219 26.02 -8.25 -0.73
CA MET A 219 26.95 -7.53 -1.60
C MET A 219 26.27 -6.93 -2.82
N THR A 220 25.37 -7.68 -3.47
CA THR A 220 24.58 -7.17 -4.60
C THR A 220 23.72 -5.99 -4.16
N ASN A 221 23.07 -6.08 -3.00
CA ASN A 221 22.24 -4.99 -2.48
C ASN A 221 23.06 -3.74 -2.16
N PHE A 222 24.23 -3.93 -1.54
CA PHE A 222 25.18 -2.85 -1.27
C PHE A 222 25.65 -2.17 -2.56
N ALA A 223 26.16 -2.95 -3.52
CA ALA A 223 26.67 -2.44 -4.79
C ALA A 223 25.58 -1.72 -5.60
N MET A 224 24.38 -2.30 -5.65
CA MET A 224 23.23 -1.73 -6.36
C MET A 224 22.80 -0.37 -5.77
N ASN A 225 22.79 -0.23 -4.44
CA ASN A 225 22.44 1.04 -3.79
C ASN A 225 23.54 2.11 -3.96
N ILE A 226 24.83 1.75 -3.93
CA ILE A 226 25.90 2.71 -4.17
C ILE A 226 25.89 3.18 -5.64
N ALA A 227 25.71 2.26 -6.58
CA ALA A 227 25.63 2.60 -8.00
C ALA A 227 24.40 3.46 -8.33
N SER A 228 23.25 3.16 -7.71
CA SER A 228 22.01 3.89 -7.98
C SER A 228 22.00 5.31 -7.44
N VAL A 229 22.71 5.61 -6.34
CA VAL A 229 22.86 7.00 -5.82
C VAL A 229 23.34 7.93 -6.92
N VAL A 230 24.41 7.54 -7.62
CA VAL A 230 25.04 8.37 -8.64
C VAL A 230 24.04 8.62 -9.78
N VAL A 231 23.37 7.57 -10.25
CA VAL A 231 22.40 7.66 -11.35
C VAL A 231 21.17 8.48 -10.97
N GLU A 232 20.57 8.22 -9.81
CA GLU A 232 19.37 8.92 -9.33
C GLU A 232 19.68 10.40 -9.04
N TYR A 233 20.82 10.69 -8.40
CA TYR A 233 21.22 12.07 -8.09
C TYR A 233 21.38 12.91 -9.37
N PHE A 234 22.08 12.39 -10.38
CA PHE A 234 22.26 13.10 -11.65
C PHE A 234 21.00 13.16 -12.50
N ALA A 235 20.17 12.10 -12.51
CA ALA A 235 18.92 12.09 -13.26
C ALA A 235 17.98 13.21 -12.79
N ILE A 236 17.89 13.43 -11.47
CA ILE A 236 17.01 14.42 -10.86
C ILE A 236 17.60 15.82 -10.94
N ALA A 237 18.92 15.97 -10.75
CA ALA A 237 19.58 17.24 -10.96
C ALA A 237 19.32 17.79 -12.37
N TRP A 238 19.32 16.91 -13.37
CA TRP A 238 19.06 17.30 -14.74
C TRP A 238 17.59 17.63 -15.01
N ILE A 239 16.64 16.87 -14.46
CA ILE A 239 15.21 17.18 -14.59
C ILE A 239 14.89 18.57 -14.04
N TYR A 240 15.52 18.94 -12.92
CA TYR A 240 15.34 20.25 -12.31
C TYR A 240 15.89 21.41 -13.16
N TYR A 241 17.05 21.23 -13.81
CA TYR A 241 17.61 22.27 -14.68
C TYR A 241 16.88 22.41 -16.01
N GLU A 242 16.23 21.34 -16.49
CA GLU A 242 15.53 21.34 -17.78
C GLU A 242 14.08 21.86 -17.71
N VAL A 243 13.50 21.94 -16.50
CA VAL A 243 12.11 22.37 -16.28
C VAL A 243 12.10 23.63 -15.41
N PRO A 244 12.06 24.84 -16.02
CA PRO A 244 12.09 26.10 -15.29
C PRO A 244 10.90 26.29 -14.34
N THR A 245 9.76 25.67 -14.64
CA THR A 245 8.55 25.69 -13.79
C THR A 245 8.74 24.98 -12.45
N LEU A 246 9.76 24.13 -12.29
CA LEU A 246 10.17 23.58 -10.98
C LEU A 246 11.09 24.52 -10.19
N GLN A 247 11.61 25.57 -10.83
CA GLN A 247 12.50 26.58 -10.22
C GLN A 247 11.73 27.82 -9.75
N GLU A 248 10.48 27.99 -10.20
CA GLU A 248 9.58 29.01 -9.66
C GLU A 248 9.20 28.62 -8.23
N ASP A 249 9.95 29.21 -7.30
CA ASP A 249 9.82 29.02 -5.88
C ASP A 249 8.36 29.22 -5.46
N ARG A 250 7.77 28.26 -4.75
CA ARG A 250 6.54 28.50 -3.95
C ARG A 250 6.94 29.34 -2.74
N SER A 251 7.50 30.52 -2.96
CA SER A 251 7.61 31.54 -1.93
C SER A 251 6.20 32.04 -1.64
N MET A 252 5.52 31.36 -0.70
CA MET A 252 4.43 31.99 0.04
C MET A 252 4.93 33.33 0.59
N PRO A 253 4.08 34.38 0.60
CA PRO A 253 4.50 35.68 1.06
C PRO A 253 5.00 35.56 2.49
N ARG A 254 6.31 35.78 2.65
CA ARG A 254 6.97 35.87 3.94
C ARG A 254 6.42 37.12 4.60
N VAL A 255 5.38 36.98 5.42
CA VAL A 255 4.90 38.07 6.26
C VAL A 255 6.09 38.47 7.14
N GLU A 256 6.68 39.63 6.83
CA GLU A 256 7.66 40.28 7.69
C GLU A 256 7.00 40.57 9.04
N GLN A 257 7.23 39.68 10.02
CA GLN A 257 6.93 39.98 11.41
C GLN A 257 8.15 40.63 12.03
N SER A 258 8.07 41.96 12.11
CA SER A 258 9.00 42.81 12.85
C SER A 258 9.19 42.30 14.30
N ASP A 259 10.44 42.34 14.72
CA ASP A 259 10.97 41.85 16.00
C ASP A 259 10.48 42.68 17.19
N GLY A 260 10.11 41.99 18.27
CA GLY A 260 9.85 42.60 19.58
C GLY A 260 8.70 41.97 20.36
N GLN A 261 8.93 40.79 20.98
CA GLN A 261 8.34 40.29 22.25
C GLN A 261 8.44 38.75 22.30
N SER A 262 9.53 38.23 22.85
CA SER A 262 9.92 36.81 22.73
C SER A 262 9.35 35.87 23.80
N THR A 263 8.68 36.37 24.86
CA THR A 263 8.19 35.52 25.96
C THR A 263 6.68 35.26 25.95
N ALA A 264 5.87 36.19 25.45
CA ALA A 264 4.42 35.99 25.26
C ALA A 264 4.08 35.08 24.06
N ARG A 265 4.94 35.06 23.03
CA ARG A 265 4.75 34.27 21.81
C ARG A 265 4.86 32.76 22.04
N LEU A 266 5.63 32.27 23.01
CA LEU A 266 5.76 30.83 23.27
C LEU A 266 4.44 30.25 23.82
N ALA A 267 3.81 30.94 24.78
CA ALA A 267 2.52 30.55 25.34
C ALA A 267 1.39 30.61 24.29
N ASP A 268 1.37 31.65 23.44
CA ASP A 268 0.42 31.76 22.33
C ASP A 268 0.67 30.75 21.20
N THR A 269 1.93 30.35 20.97
CA THR A 269 2.28 29.33 19.98
C THR A 269 1.91 27.95 20.50
N ILE A 270 2.15 27.66 21.79
CA ILE A 270 1.74 26.41 22.44
C ILE A 270 0.20 26.32 22.51
N SER A 271 -0.49 27.42 22.82
CA SER A 271 -1.96 27.47 22.84
C SER A 271 -2.55 27.26 21.44
N ARG A 272 -2.03 27.95 20.42
CA ARG A 272 -2.43 27.74 19.02
C ARG A 272 -2.10 26.34 18.50
N LEU A 273 -0.96 25.79 18.89
CA LEU A 273 -0.58 24.42 18.58
C LEU A 273 -1.57 23.48 19.25
N CYS A 274 -1.83 23.60 20.55
CA CYS A 274 -2.75 22.76 21.31
C CYS A 274 -4.19 22.83 20.80
N LEU A 275 -4.66 24.00 20.38
CA LEU A 275 -5.97 24.19 19.73
C LEU A 275 -5.99 23.53 18.34
N LYS A 276 -4.90 23.62 17.57
CA LYS A 276 -4.75 22.94 16.28
C LYS A 276 -4.70 21.42 16.47
N THR A 277 -3.93 20.90 17.42
CA THR A 277 -3.91 19.47 17.77
C THR A 277 -5.27 19.01 18.24
N ARG A 278 -5.94 19.76 19.12
CA ARG A 278 -7.30 19.44 19.58
C ARG A 278 -8.30 19.41 18.44
N ARG A 279 -8.23 20.35 17.51
CA ARG A 279 -9.09 20.39 16.31
C ARG A 279 -8.79 19.22 15.37
N THR A 280 -7.52 18.86 15.18
CA THR A 280 -7.12 17.69 14.38
C THR A 280 -7.58 16.38 15.04
N LEU A 281 -7.42 16.25 16.36
CA LEU A 281 -7.87 15.10 17.14
C LEU A 281 -9.40 14.97 17.06
N TYR A 282 -10.13 16.08 17.19
CA TYR A 282 -11.57 16.09 17.05
C TYR A 282 -12.02 15.64 15.66
N ARG A 283 -11.39 16.15 14.59
CA ARG A 283 -11.66 15.69 13.21
C ARG A 283 -11.34 14.21 13.03
N PHE A 284 -10.24 13.75 13.62
CA PHE A 284 -9.89 12.33 13.61
C PHE A 284 -10.99 11.49 14.27
N PHE A 285 -11.42 11.84 15.48
CA PHE A 285 -12.51 11.14 16.16
C PHE A 285 -13.84 11.22 15.39
N ALA A 286 -14.16 12.37 14.79
CA ALA A 286 -15.36 12.52 13.96
C ALA A 286 -15.31 11.64 12.70
N ASN A 287 -14.13 11.48 12.08
CA ASN A 287 -13.96 10.57 10.93
C ASN A 287 -14.13 9.10 11.35
N PHE A 288 -13.67 8.74 12.55
CA PHE A 288 -13.91 7.39 13.10
C PHE A 288 -15.38 7.15 13.38
N ASP A 289 -16.07 8.12 13.98
CA ASP A 289 -17.51 8.04 14.24
C ASP A 289 -18.30 7.88 12.93
N PHE A 290 -17.99 8.68 11.92
CA PHE A 290 -18.55 8.54 10.57
C PHE A 290 -18.30 7.14 9.99
N TYR A 291 -17.06 6.63 10.09
CA TYR A 291 -16.69 5.31 9.57
C TYR A 291 -17.50 4.18 10.20
N PHE A 292 -17.71 4.20 11.52
CA PHE A 292 -18.46 3.15 12.24
C PHE A 292 -19.96 3.13 11.90
N HIS A 293 -20.55 4.30 11.63
CA HIS A 293 -21.97 4.41 11.28
C HIS A 293 -22.24 4.24 9.78
N HIS A 294 -21.20 4.21 8.94
CA HIS A 294 -21.36 4.08 7.50
C HIS A 294 -21.77 2.66 7.09
N ARG A 295 -22.65 2.55 6.07
CA ARG A 295 -23.15 1.26 5.53
C ARG A 295 -22.04 0.32 5.04
N ALA A 296 -20.94 0.88 4.54
CA ALA A 296 -19.77 0.14 4.05
C ALA A 296 -18.78 -0.26 5.16
N PHE A 297 -19.14 -0.06 6.44
CA PHE A 297 -18.28 -0.39 7.57
C PHE A 297 -17.88 -1.87 7.60
N LEU A 298 -18.85 -2.80 7.53
CA LEU A 298 -18.59 -4.25 7.58
C LEU A 298 -17.64 -4.74 6.47
N PRO A 299 -17.84 -4.42 5.18
CA PRO A 299 -16.90 -4.83 4.15
C PRO A 299 -15.53 -4.17 4.32
N SER A 300 -15.45 -2.91 4.77
CA SER A 300 -14.16 -2.24 4.99
C SER A 300 -13.39 -2.85 6.18
N ILE A 301 -14.03 -3.09 7.33
CA ILE A 301 -13.36 -3.71 8.49
C ILE A 301 -13.01 -5.17 8.22
N ALA A 302 -13.83 -5.90 7.46
CA ALA A 302 -13.49 -7.25 7.03
C ALA A 302 -12.26 -7.24 6.12
N GLY A 303 -12.10 -6.25 5.24
CA GLY A 303 -10.89 -6.08 4.43
C GLY A 303 -9.67 -5.74 5.27
N ALA A 304 -9.82 -4.84 6.24
CA ALA A 304 -8.75 -4.48 7.16
C ALA A 304 -8.27 -5.67 8.01
N LEU A 305 -9.19 -6.52 8.48
CA LEU A 305 -8.86 -7.74 9.24
C LEU A 305 -7.95 -8.71 8.48
N LEU A 306 -7.98 -8.73 7.14
CA LEU A 306 -7.12 -9.59 6.33
C LEU A 306 -5.63 -9.22 6.44
N TYR A 307 -5.31 -8.00 6.89
CA TYR A 307 -3.94 -7.56 7.16
C TYR A 307 -3.39 -8.12 8.48
N LEU A 308 -4.26 -8.62 9.38
CA LEU A 308 -3.86 -9.36 10.57
C LEU A 308 -3.47 -10.80 10.19
N THR A 309 -2.36 -10.95 9.47
CA THR A 309 -1.90 -12.26 9.03
C THR A 309 -0.39 -12.37 9.05
N VAL A 310 0.10 -13.47 9.65
CA VAL A 310 1.50 -13.91 9.51
C VAL A 310 1.66 -14.88 8.33
N LEU A 311 0.54 -15.37 7.79
CA LEU A 311 0.47 -16.36 6.71
C LEU A 311 0.62 -15.67 5.36
N SER A 312 1.81 -15.14 5.14
CA SER A 312 2.24 -14.64 3.84
C SER A 312 3.71 -14.95 3.63
N PHE A 313 4.13 -15.06 2.36
CA PHE A 313 5.54 -15.19 1.98
C PHE A 313 6.31 -13.87 2.18
N SER A 314 6.07 -13.28 3.34
CA SER A 314 6.69 -12.12 3.96
C SER A 314 7.54 -12.63 5.13
N GLY A 315 8.14 -11.73 5.91
CA GLY A 315 9.23 -12.14 6.80
C GLY A 315 8.91 -13.19 7.85
N GLN A 316 7.76 -13.10 8.51
CA GLN A 316 7.47 -13.98 9.66
C GLN A 316 7.38 -15.44 9.24
N MET A 317 6.58 -15.75 8.21
CA MET A 317 6.45 -17.09 7.67
C MET A 317 7.78 -17.57 7.06
N VAL A 318 8.48 -16.71 6.32
CA VAL A 318 9.78 -17.08 5.72
C VAL A 318 10.79 -17.48 6.80
N THR A 319 10.86 -16.72 7.89
CA THR A 319 11.74 -17.03 9.03
C THR A 319 11.34 -18.34 9.70
N TYR A 320 10.04 -18.58 9.86
CA TYR A 320 9.54 -19.87 10.34
C TYR A 320 9.95 -21.02 9.39
N LEU A 321 9.77 -20.86 8.07
CA LEU A 321 10.12 -21.89 7.08
C LEU A 321 11.61 -22.23 7.12
N VAL A 322 12.49 -21.22 7.16
CA VAL A 322 13.94 -21.43 7.31
C VAL A 322 14.24 -22.21 8.59
N SER A 323 13.61 -21.84 9.71
CA SER A 323 13.79 -22.57 10.98
C SER A 323 13.24 -24.00 10.97
N SER A 324 12.26 -24.29 10.12
CA SER A 324 11.68 -25.63 9.92
C SER A 324 12.46 -26.48 8.90
N GLY A 325 13.61 -25.98 8.40
CA GLY A 325 14.50 -26.70 7.51
C GLY A 325 14.26 -26.46 6.02
N TYR A 326 13.46 -25.47 5.64
CA TYR A 326 13.35 -25.07 4.23
C TYR A 326 14.61 -24.33 3.78
N THR A 327 15.11 -24.71 2.61
CA THR A 327 16.13 -23.92 1.90
C THR A 327 15.51 -22.66 1.31
N THR A 328 16.32 -21.64 1.08
CA THR A 328 15.89 -20.41 0.41
C THR A 328 15.32 -20.68 -0.99
N ILE A 329 15.80 -21.72 -1.70
CA ILE A 329 15.27 -22.13 -3.01
C ILE A 329 13.82 -22.61 -2.89
N HIS A 330 13.49 -23.45 -1.90
CA HIS A 330 12.12 -23.89 -1.67
C HIS A 330 11.19 -22.69 -1.40
N ILE A 331 11.66 -21.72 -0.61
CA ILE A 331 10.92 -20.50 -0.30
C ILE A 331 10.72 -19.65 -1.56
N ALA A 332 11.74 -19.52 -2.42
CA ALA A 332 11.64 -18.81 -3.69
C ALA A 332 10.63 -19.45 -4.66
N ILE A 333 10.61 -20.78 -4.76
CA ILE A 333 9.63 -21.53 -5.58
C ILE A 333 8.21 -21.32 -5.02
N ALA A 334 8.01 -21.52 -3.71
CA ALA A 334 6.71 -21.35 -3.07
C ALA A 334 6.16 -19.94 -3.25
N ARG A 335 7.03 -18.93 -3.16
CA ARG A 335 6.67 -17.54 -3.43
C ARG A 335 6.29 -17.32 -4.89
N THR A 336 7.04 -17.87 -5.83
CA THR A 336 6.76 -17.74 -7.27
C THR A 336 5.39 -18.31 -7.59
N LEU A 337 5.04 -19.47 -7.00
CA LEU A 337 3.70 -20.05 -7.09
C LEU A 337 2.64 -19.16 -6.44
N SER A 338 2.88 -18.65 -5.23
CA SER A 338 1.97 -17.71 -4.56
C SER A 338 1.66 -16.49 -5.44
N VAL A 339 2.69 -15.91 -6.03
CA VAL A 339 2.60 -14.79 -6.97
C VAL A 339 1.74 -15.17 -8.19
N ALA A 340 1.95 -16.35 -8.78
CA ALA A 340 1.16 -16.78 -9.93
C ALA A 340 -0.34 -16.86 -9.59
N PHE A 341 -0.67 -17.32 -8.37
CA PHE A 341 -2.04 -17.34 -7.85
C PHE A 341 -2.60 -15.93 -7.55
N GLU A 342 -1.76 -15.01 -7.05
CA GLU A 342 -2.16 -13.60 -6.88
C GLU A 342 -2.47 -12.94 -8.24
N VAL A 343 -1.65 -13.19 -9.25
CA VAL A 343 -1.88 -12.70 -10.61
C VAL A 343 -3.11 -13.37 -11.22
N LEU A 344 -3.32 -14.67 -10.98
CA LEU A 344 -4.52 -15.39 -11.43
C LEU A 344 -5.82 -14.71 -10.94
N ALA A 345 -5.82 -14.21 -9.70
CA ALA A 345 -6.95 -13.49 -9.13
C ALA A 345 -7.38 -12.27 -9.97
N THR A 346 -6.45 -11.64 -10.69
CA THR A 346 -6.75 -10.46 -11.53
C THR A 346 -7.63 -10.78 -12.73
N TRP A 347 -7.71 -12.04 -13.17
CA TRP A 347 -8.68 -12.48 -14.17
C TRP A 347 -9.93 -13.08 -13.54
N VAL A 348 -9.75 -13.92 -12.51
CA VAL A 348 -10.86 -14.64 -11.87
C VAL A 348 -11.82 -13.66 -11.19
N ALA A 349 -11.32 -12.62 -10.51
CA ALA A 349 -12.17 -11.70 -9.76
C ALA A 349 -13.02 -10.79 -10.68
N PRO A 350 -12.49 -10.08 -11.69
CA PRO A 350 -13.32 -9.31 -12.62
C PRO A 350 -14.31 -10.18 -13.40
N TRP A 351 -13.90 -11.38 -13.83
CA TRP A 351 -14.79 -12.33 -14.49
C TRP A 351 -15.97 -12.67 -13.58
N LEU A 352 -15.71 -13.00 -12.30
CA LEU A 352 -16.77 -13.34 -11.36
C LEU A 352 -17.67 -12.13 -11.04
N ILE A 353 -17.08 -10.95 -10.82
CA ILE A 353 -17.81 -9.69 -10.58
C ILE A 353 -18.76 -9.40 -11.76
N SER A 354 -18.31 -9.54 -13.00
CA SER A 354 -19.15 -9.29 -14.19
C SER A 354 -20.33 -10.27 -14.33
N ARG A 355 -20.22 -11.48 -13.77
CA ARG A 355 -21.23 -12.54 -13.90
C ARG A 355 -22.27 -12.51 -12.79
N ILE A 356 -21.85 -12.31 -11.55
CA ILE A 356 -22.72 -12.44 -10.37
C ILE A 356 -22.79 -11.18 -9.49
N GLY A 357 -22.10 -10.11 -9.88
CA GLY A 357 -22.00 -8.85 -9.15
C GLY A 357 -20.96 -8.91 -8.02
N PRO A 358 -20.46 -7.74 -7.56
CA PRO A 358 -19.37 -7.65 -6.59
C PRO A 358 -19.72 -8.27 -5.24
N VAL A 359 -20.96 -8.10 -4.77
CA VAL A 359 -21.41 -8.63 -3.47
C VAL A 359 -21.37 -10.17 -3.42
N ARG A 360 -21.85 -10.86 -4.48
CA ARG A 360 -21.82 -12.34 -4.55
C ARG A 360 -20.41 -12.86 -4.82
N ALA A 361 -19.68 -12.18 -5.70
CA ALA A 361 -18.30 -12.52 -6.00
C ALA A 361 -17.44 -12.50 -4.73
N GLY A 362 -17.62 -11.50 -3.85
CA GLY A 362 -16.92 -11.43 -2.57
C GLY A 362 -17.19 -12.64 -1.66
N LEU A 363 -18.41 -13.19 -1.63
CA LEU A 363 -18.72 -14.36 -0.80
C LEU A 363 -17.99 -15.62 -1.30
N TRP A 364 -17.95 -15.82 -2.61
CA TRP A 364 -17.18 -16.91 -3.22
C TRP A 364 -15.68 -16.75 -2.97
N MET A 365 -15.14 -15.56 -3.19
CA MET A 365 -13.72 -15.27 -2.97
C MET A 365 -13.31 -15.46 -1.51
N SER A 366 -14.17 -15.05 -0.57
CA SER A 366 -13.96 -15.27 0.86
C SER A 366 -13.87 -16.77 1.20
N ASN A 367 -14.78 -17.60 0.67
CA ASN A 367 -14.73 -19.05 0.88
C ASN A 367 -13.48 -19.68 0.23
N CYS A 368 -13.10 -19.24 -0.98
CA CYS A 368 -11.87 -19.66 -1.63
C CYS A 368 -10.60 -19.28 -0.84
N GLN A 369 -10.67 -18.30 0.06
CA GLN A 369 -9.59 -17.95 0.97
C GLN A 369 -9.61 -18.78 2.26
N VAL A 370 -10.77 -18.86 2.91
CA VAL A 370 -10.94 -19.49 4.24
C VAL A 370 -10.69 -20.99 4.18
N ILE A 371 -11.28 -21.70 3.21
CA ILE A 371 -11.23 -23.16 3.15
C ILE A 371 -9.80 -23.69 3.04
N PRO A 372 -8.95 -23.21 2.10
CA PRO A 372 -7.56 -23.67 2.01
C PRO A 372 -6.71 -23.30 3.23
N LEU A 373 -6.99 -22.16 3.90
CA LEU A 373 -6.25 -21.77 5.11
C LEU A 373 -6.60 -22.65 6.31
N ILE A 374 -7.89 -22.96 6.51
CA ILE A 374 -8.33 -23.91 7.55
C ILE A 374 -7.71 -25.28 7.30
N ALA A 375 -7.73 -25.76 6.05
CA ALA A 375 -7.10 -27.02 5.67
C ALA A 375 -5.59 -27.00 5.98
N GLY A 376 -4.89 -25.93 5.58
CA GLY A 376 -3.45 -25.77 5.82
C GLY A 376 -3.08 -25.76 7.30
N ILE A 377 -3.87 -25.10 8.15
CA ILE A 377 -3.64 -25.06 9.60
C ILE A 377 -4.04 -26.36 10.29
N THR A 378 -5.05 -27.06 9.77
CA THR A 378 -5.41 -28.38 10.27
C THR A 378 -4.27 -29.35 10.04
N VAL A 379 -3.69 -29.36 8.83
CA VAL A 379 -2.47 -30.14 8.54
C VAL A 379 -1.31 -29.69 9.44
N PHE A 380 -1.16 -28.38 9.64
CA PHE A 380 -0.12 -27.82 10.51
C PHE A 380 -0.19 -28.36 11.95
N GLY A 381 -1.39 -28.38 12.53
CA GLY A 381 -1.64 -28.83 13.90
C GLY A 381 -1.65 -30.35 14.07
N LEU A 382 -2.05 -31.12 13.05
CA LEU A 382 -2.10 -32.59 13.14
C LEU A 382 -0.72 -33.24 13.00
N PHE A 383 0.17 -32.67 12.18
CA PHE A 383 1.47 -33.28 11.86
C PHE A 383 2.63 -32.65 12.66
N THR A 384 2.43 -32.32 13.94
CA THR A 384 3.48 -31.73 14.79
C THR A 384 4.76 -32.55 14.90
N GLY A 385 4.67 -33.87 14.70
CA GLY A 385 5.83 -34.79 14.69
C GLY A 385 6.71 -34.73 13.44
N ASN A 386 6.24 -34.12 12.33
CA ASN A 386 7.03 -33.97 11.10
C ASN A 386 7.00 -32.50 10.64
N SER A 387 8.00 -31.72 11.07
CA SER A 387 8.09 -30.28 10.82
C SER A 387 8.01 -29.91 9.34
N PHE A 388 8.51 -30.76 8.44
CA PHE A 388 8.46 -30.51 7.00
C PHE A 388 7.04 -30.66 6.45
N ILE A 389 6.33 -31.74 6.77
CA ILE A 389 4.93 -31.96 6.32
C ILE A 389 4.00 -30.89 6.90
N SER A 390 4.17 -30.58 8.18
CA SER A 390 3.43 -29.55 8.89
C SER A 390 3.61 -28.18 8.22
N ALA A 391 4.86 -27.76 7.96
CA ALA A 391 5.16 -26.53 7.24
C ALA A 391 4.65 -26.52 5.78
N SER A 392 4.73 -27.65 5.08
CA SER A 392 4.20 -27.80 3.71
C SER A 392 2.68 -27.58 3.65
N GLY A 393 1.94 -28.04 4.66
CA GLY A 393 0.50 -27.79 4.78
C GLY A 393 0.17 -26.30 4.86
N LEU A 394 0.89 -25.54 5.69
CA LEU A 394 0.77 -24.08 5.76
C LEU A 394 1.12 -23.42 4.43
N VAL A 395 2.22 -23.82 3.79
CA VAL A 395 2.68 -23.28 2.50
C VAL A 395 1.60 -23.47 1.43
N LEU A 396 1.08 -24.68 1.27
CA LEU A 396 0.09 -24.99 0.25
C LEU A 396 -1.23 -24.26 0.49
N GLY A 397 -1.74 -24.29 1.73
CA GLY A 397 -2.95 -23.54 2.09
C GLY A 397 -2.81 -22.03 1.87
N THR A 398 -1.61 -21.50 2.13
CA THR A 398 -1.28 -20.08 1.90
C THR A 398 -1.21 -19.73 0.41
N ILE A 399 -0.69 -20.61 -0.46
CA ILE A 399 -0.62 -20.37 -1.91
C ILE A 399 -2.02 -20.37 -2.51
N VAL A 400 -2.82 -21.42 -2.24
CA VAL A 400 -4.15 -21.58 -2.85
C VAL A 400 -5.08 -20.46 -2.41
N SER A 401 -5.01 -20.04 -1.14
CA SER A 401 -5.84 -18.95 -0.62
C SER A 401 -5.53 -17.57 -1.21
N ARG A 402 -4.42 -17.38 -1.94
CA ARG A 402 -4.09 -16.09 -2.57
C ARG A 402 -5.10 -15.63 -3.60
N VAL A 403 -5.69 -16.57 -4.35
CA VAL A 403 -6.72 -16.25 -5.34
C VAL A 403 -7.94 -15.65 -4.65
N GLY A 404 -8.38 -16.30 -3.56
CA GLY A 404 -9.47 -15.82 -2.73
C GLY A 404 -9.16 -14.48 -2.06
N LEU A 405 -7.99 -14.35 -1.43
CA LEU A 405 -7.57 -13.12 -0.75
C LEU A 405 -7.57 -11.90 -1.70
N ARG A 406 -6.89 -12.02 -2.85
CA ARG A 406 -6.80 -10.90 -3.81
C ARG A 406 -8.13 -10.61 -4.49
N GLY A 407 -8.90 -11.64 -4.80
CA GLY A 407 -10.23 -11.45 -5.38
C GLY A 407 -11.22 -10.82 -4.40
N PHE A 408 -11.13 -11.17 -3.12
CA PHE A 408 -11.98 -10.64 -2.06
C PHE A 408 -11.66 -9.17 -1.78
N ASP A 409 -10.38 -8.83 -1.68
CA ASP A 409 -9.90 -7.44 -1.57
C ASP A 409 -10.42 -6.57 -2.72
N LEU A 410 -10.37 -7.07 -3.97
CA LEU A 410 -10.93 -6.35 -5.12
C LEU A 410 -12.45 -6.13 -4.98
N CYS A 411 -13.20 -7.14 -4.52
CA CYS A 411 -14.65 -6.99 -4.32
C CYS A 411 -14.97 -5.95 -3.24
N MET A 412 -14.23 -5.95 -2.13
CA MET A 412 -14.37 -4.97 -1.05
C MET A 412 -14.09 -3.56 -1.54
N GLN A 413 -13.00 -3.37 -2.29
CA GLN A 413 -12.65 -2.07 -2.87
C GLN A 413 -13.75 -1.54 -3.79
N VAL A 414 -14.31 -2.39 -4.66
CA VAL A 414 -15.43 -2.01 -5.54
C VAL A 414 -16.65 -1.61 -4.70
N ILE A 415 -17.02 -2.40 -3.69
CA ILE A 415 -18.17 -2.10 -2.82
C ILE A 415 -17.97 -0.78 -2.08
N VAL A 416 -16.81 -0.55 -1.47
CA VAL A 416 -16.51 0.70 -0.75
C VAL A 416 -16.52 1.90 -1.70
N GLN A 417 -15.99 1.75 -2.92
CA GLN A 417 -16.00 2.81 -3.93
C GLN A 417 -17.41 3.17 -4.41
N GLU A 418 -18.28 2.17 -4.56
CA GLU A 418 -19.68 2.37 -4.96
C GLU A 418 -20.55 2.93 -3.82
N GLU A 419 -20.26 2.58 -2.57
CA GLU A 419 -21.10 2.94 -1.43
C GLU A 419 -20.72 4.24 -0.74
N VAL A 420 -19.46 4.66 -0.78
CA VAL A 420 -18.99 5.89 -0.12
C VAL A 420 -19.07 7.08 -1.07
N GLU A 421 -19.69 8.16 -0.60
CA GLU A 421 -19.86 9.39 -1.36
C GLU A 421 -18.51 10.02 -1.72
N ALA A 422 -18.45 10.70 -2.88
CA ALA A 422 -17.20 11.27 -3.38
C ALA A 422 -16.57 12.29 -2.40
N GLU A 423 -17.40 13.04 -1.66
CA GLU A 423 -16.96 14.04 -0.69
C GLU A 423 -16.35 13.42 0.59
N SER A 424 -16.84 12.25 1.01
CA SER A 424 -16.44 11.56 2.24
C SER A 424 -15.39 10.46 2.01
N ARG A 425 -15.16 10.05 0.75
CA ARG A 425 -14.28 8.93 0.36
C ARG A 425 -12.85 9.05 0.88
N GLY A 426 -12.27 10.25 0.86
CA GLY A 426 -10.93 10.48 1.39
C GLY A 426 -10.84 10.25 2.89
N SER A 427 -11.86 10.73 3.64
CA SER A 427 -11.96 10.51 5.09
C SER A 427 -12.13 9.03 5.42
N PHE A 428 -13.07 8.35 4.75
CA PHE A 428 -13.32 6.93 4.95
C PHE A 428 -12.08 6.08 4.66
N SER A 429 -11.43 6.30 3.50
CA SER A 429 -10.22 5.58 3.11
C SER A 429 -9.05 5.80 4.07
N SER A 430 -8.96 6.98 4.69
CA SER A 430 -7.92 7.26 5.70
C SER A 430 -8.10 6.44 6.98
N VAL A 431 -9.35 6.23 7.43
CA VAL A 431 -9.67 5.40 8.61
C VAL A 431 -9.48 3.92 8.28
N GLU A 432 -9.90 3.49 7.09
CA GLU A 432 -9.65 2.13 6.59
C GLU A 432 -8.14 1.81 6.57
N ALA A 433 -7.33 2.69 6.00
CA ALA A 433 -5.88 2.52 5.97
C ALA A 433 -5.28 2.50 7.38
N ALA A 434 -5.81 3.28 8.34
CA ALA A 434 -5.36 3.23 9.73
C ALA A 434 -5.63 1.86 10.36
N TRP A 435 -6.80 1.25 10.11
CA TRP A 435 -7.11 -0.11 10.56
C TRP A 435 -6.21 -1.16 9.92
N GLN A 436 -5.96 -1.08 8.61
CA GLN A 436 -5.04 -1.98 7.91
C GLN A 436 -3.64 -1.95 8.54
N ASN A 437 -3.09 -0.75 8.77
CA ASN A 437 -1.79 -0.58 9.42
C ASN A 437 -1.80 -1.12 10.86
N ALA A 438 -2.87 -0.87 11.63
CA ALA A 438 -2.98 -1.35 13.00
C ALA A 438 -2.97 -2.90 13.06
N PHE A 439 -3.71 -3.55 12.16
CA PHE A 439 -3.74 -5.01 12.07
C PHE A 439 -2.40 -5.61 11.58
N GLU A 440 -1.70 -4.93 10.67
CA GLU A 440 -0.35 -5.33 10.27
C GLU A 440 0.64 -5.24 11.46
N LEU A 441 0.60 -4.14 12.23
CA LEU A 441 1.43 -3.98 13.43
C LEU A 441 1.11 -5.05 14.49
N LEU A 442 -0.17 -5.39 14.65
CA LEU A 442 -0.60 -6.44 15.56
C LEU A 442 -0.11 -7.82 15.10
N SER A 443 -0.03 -8.06 13.78
CA SER A 443 0.61 -9.26 13.23
C SER A 443 2.07 -9.35 13.67
N TYR A 444 2.86 -8.28 13.53
CA TYR A 444 4.25 -8.23 14.02
C TYR A 444 4.33 -8.46 15.54
N PHE A 445 3.48 -7.79 16.31
CA PHE A 445 3.41 -7.94 17.75
C PHE A 445 3.12 -9.39 18.18
N SER A 446 2.23 -10.10 17.48
CA SER A 446 1.92 -11.51 17.79
C SER A 446 3.18 -12.39 17.76
N THR A 447 4.06 -12.18 16.79
CA THR A 447 5.33 -12.92 16.67
C THR A 447 6.45 -12.43 17.58
N ILE A 448 6.30 -11.27 18.22
CA ILE A 448 7.17 -10.84 19.32
C ILE A 448 6.78 -11.58 20.60
N VAL A 449 5.47 -11.70 20.87
CA VAL A 449 4.95 -12.48 21.99
C VAL A 449 5.29 -13.96 21.83
N PHE A 450 5.06 -14.51 20.63
CA PHE A 450 5.36 -15.91 20.28
C PHE A 450 6.64 -16.00 19.44
N PHE A 451 7.77 -15.60 20.02
CA PHE A 451 9.03 -15.44 19.29
C PHE A 451 9.74 -16.74 18.91
N ARG A 452 9.36 -17.88 19.50
CA ARG A 452 9.98 -19.18 19.19
C ARG A 452 9.26 -19.82 18.00
N PRO A 453 9.97 -20.40 17.01
CA PRO A 453 9.34 -21.10 15.90
C PRO A 453 8.40 -22.23 16.31
N SER A 454 8.67 -22.91 17.43
CA SER A 454 7.77 -23.94 17.98
C SER A 454 6.41 -23.38 18.42
N GLN A 455 6.32 -22.08 18.70
CA GLN A 455 5.09 -21.38 19.07
C GLN A 455 4.38 -20.76 17.85
N PHE A 456 4.92 -20.89 16.64
CA PHE A 456 4.38 -20.28 15.43
C PHE A 456 2.96 -20.74 15.08
N PHE A 457 2.50 -21.87 15.67
CA PHE A 457 1.11 -22.29 15.67
C PHE A 457 0.15 -21.21 16.17
N TRP A 458 0.49 -20.48 17.24
CA TRP A 458 -0.39 -19.45 17.80
C TRP A 458 -0.59 -18.25 16.87
N PRO A 459 0.48 -17.60 16.33
CA PRO A 459 0.32 -16.56 15.32
C PRO A 459 -0.41 -17.03 14.04
N SER A 460 -0.15 -18.27 13.61
CA SER A 460 -0.84 -18.87 12.45
C SER A 460 -2.34 -19.03 12.72
N LEU A 461 -2.71 -19.48 13.91
CA LEU A 461 -4.09 -19.60 14.35
C LEU A 461 -4.78 -18.24 14.44
N ILE A 462 -4.13 -17.23 15.02
CA ILE A 462 -4.63 -15.84 15.07
C ILE A 462 -4.97 -15.37 13.65
N SER A 463 -4.08 -15.61 12.69
CA SER A 463 -4.30 -15.24 11.29
C SER A 463 -5.52 -15.94 10.68
N CYS A 464 -5.70 -17.24 10.96
CA CYS A 464 -6.88 -17.99 10.52
C CYS A 464 -8.17 -17.45 11.12
N THR A 465 -8.15 -17.16 12.42
CA THR A 465 -9.30 -16.61 13.11
C THR A 465 -9.65 -15.23 12.55
N ALA A 466 -8.66 -14.37 12.26
CA ALA A 466 -8.88 -13.07 11.64
C ALA A 466 -9.55 -13.19 10.26
N VAL A 467 -9.04 -14.09 9.40
CA VAL A 467 -9.62 -14.34 8.06
C VAL A 467 -11.03 -14.92 8.17
N THR A 468 -11.26 -15.83 9.11
CA THR A 468 -12.57 -16.45 9.33
C THR A 468 -13.57 -15.43 9.87
N THR A 469 -13.17 -14.59 10.82
CA THR A 469 -13.98 -13.47 11.36
C THR A 469 -14.29 -12.45 10.27
N ALA A 470 -13.32 -12.12 9.39
CA ALA A 470 -13.56 -11.27 8.23
C ALA A 470 -14.63 -11.86 7.29
N SER A 471 -14.55 -13.17 7.01
CA SER A 471 -15.55 -13.87 6.21
C SER A 471 -16.93 -13.86 6.86
N PHE A 472 -17.01 -14.07 8.18
CA PHE A 472 -18.27 -13.98 8.92
C PHE A 472 -18.86 -12.57 8.93
N ALA A 473 -18.05 -11.54 9.18
CA ALA A 473 -18.47 -10.15 9.13
C ALA A 473 -19.01 -9.77 7.74
N TYR A 474 -18.32 -10.20 6.68
CA TYR A 474 -18.77 -10.00 5.31
C TYR A 474 -20.06 -10.78 4.99
N THR A 475 -20.17 -12.03 5.42
CA THR A 475 -21.38 -12.84 5.25
C THR A 475 -22.58 -12.20 5.96
N PHE A 476 -22.37 -11.67 7.17
CA PHE A 476 -23.38 -10.94 7.92
C PHE A 476 -23.81 -9.65 7.18
N TYR A 477 -22.87 -8.92 6.57
CA TYR A 477 -23.20 -7.79 5.70
C TYR A 477 -24.06 -8.20 4.49
N VAL A 478 -23.70 -9.31 3.82
CA VAL A 478 -24.49 -9.83 2.70
C VAL A 478 -25.91 -10.21 3.16
N TYR A 479 -26.03 -10.81 4.35
CA TYR A 479 -27.32 -11.15 4.95
C TYR A 479 -28.16 -9.91 5.24
N LEU A 480 -27.59 -8.88 5.89
CA LEU A 480 -28.29 -7.62 6.18
C LEU A 480 -28.79 -6.92 4.90
N ARG A 481 -28.02 -7.00 3.81
CA ARG A 481 -28.37 -6.35 2.54
C ARG A 481 -29.43 -7.12 1.74
N ARG A 482 -29.58 -8.44 1.95
CA ARG A 482 -30.41 -9.30 1.08
C ARG A 482 -31.54 -10.04 1.78
N GLY A 483 -31.47 -10.28 3.08
CA GLY A 483 -32.40 -11.12 3.83
C GLY A 483 -32.17 -12.64 3.68
N HIS A 484 -31.48 -13.11 2.64
CA HIS A 484 -31.15 -14.53 2.42
C HIS A 484 -29.76 -14.74 1.81
N LEU A 485 -29.06 -15.80 2.24
CA LEU A 485 -27.70 -16.15 1.77
C LEU A 485 -27.71 -17.04 0.52
N LEU A 486 -28.71 -17.94 0.41
CA LEU A 486 -28.93 -18.85 -0.71
C LEU A 486 -30.40 -18.79 -1.12
N HIS A 487 -30.69 -18.77 -2.43
CA HIS A 487 -32.03 -19.07 -2.91
C HIS A 487 -32.28 -20.58 -2.79
N LEU A 488 -32.57 -21.05 -1.57
CA LEU A 488 -32.93 -22.44 -1.31
C LEU A 488 -34.09 -22.90 -2.21
N GLU A 489 -35.04 -22.00 -2.52
CA GLU A 489 -36.15 -22.25 -3.45
C GLU A 489 -35.72 -22.58 -4.89
N LYS A 490 -34.59 -22.02 -5.37
CA LYS A 490 -34.08 -22.32 -6.72
C LYS A 490 -33.27 -23.62 -6.75
N ILE A 491 -32.62 -23.97 -5.64
CA ILE A 491 -31.87 -25.23 -5.51
C ILE A 491 -32.85 -26.41 -5.33
N THR A 492 -33.90 -26.25 -4.52
CA THR A 492 -34.97 -27.25 -4.41
C THR A 492 -35.77 -27.37 -5.70
N GLY A 493 -36.02 -26.27 -6.43
CA GLY A 493 -36.65 -26.30 -7.75
C GLY A 493 -35.81 -27.02 -8.83
N LEU A 494 -34.47 -26.97 -8.75
CA LEU A 494 -33.57 -27.69 -9.65
C LEU A 494 -33.45 -29.18 -9.27
N LEU A 495 -33.32 -29.49 -7.98
CA LEU A 495 -33.30 -30.88 -7.48
C LEU A 495 -34.64 -31.59 -7.71
N TRP A 496 -35.77 -30.88 -7.60
CA TRP A 496 -37.10 -31.44 -7.92
C TRP A 496 -37.31 -31.64 -9.42
N LYS A 497 -36.64 -30.85 -10.28
CA LYS A 497 -36.72 -31.00 -11.74
C LYS A 497 -35.91 -32.20 -12.25
N GLU A 498 -34.86 -32.58 -11.53
CA GLU A 498 -34.10 -33.83 -11.80
C GLU A 498 -34.73 -35.07 -11.14
N ALA A 499 -35.56 -34.91 -10.10
CA ALA A 499 -36.27 -35.99 -9.41
C ALA A 499 -37.73 -36.20 -9.91
N GLY A 500 -38.09 -35.64 -11.07
CA GLY A 500 -39.39 -35.87 -11.70
C GLY A 500 -39.49 -37.28 -12.32
N PRO A 501 -40.56 -38.05 -12.06
CA PRO A 501 -40.64 -39.46 -12.42
C PRO A 501 -40.77 -39.65 -13.94
N ASN A 502 -39.72 -40.16 -14.58
CA ASN A 502 -39.87 -40.94 -15.82
C ASN A 502 -40.49 -42.29 -15.44
N GLY A 503 -41.76 -42.47 -15.79
CA GLY A 503 -42.41 -43.78 -15.79
C GLY A 503 -43.80 -43.73 -15.18
N TYR A 504 -44.80 -43.70 -16.07
CA TYR A 504 -46.04 -44.49 -16.04
C TYR A 504 -47.20 -43.66 -16.58
N SER A 505 -47.43 -43.75 -17.89
CA SER A 505 -48.77 -43.94 -18.42
C SER A 505 -48.67 -44.53 -19.83
N GLN A 506 -49.53 -45.52 -20.05
CA GLN A 506 -49.78 -46.27 -21.27
C GLN A 506 -50.01 -45.40 -22.50
#